data_AF-A0A812RT90-F1
#
_entry.id   AF-A0A812RT90-F1
#
_cell.length_a   1.000
_cell.length_b   1.000
_cell.length_c   1.000
_cell.angle_alpha   90.00
_cell.angle_beta   90.00
_cell.angle_gamma   90.00
#
_symmetry.space_group_name_H-M   'P 1'
#
loop_
_entity.id
_entity.type
_entity.pdbx_description
1 polymer ?
#
loop_
_entity_poly.entity_id
_entity_poly.type
_entity_poly.pdbx_seq_one_letter_code
_entity_poly.pdbx_strand_id
1 'polypeptide(L)'
;MKDHCTVTQVEVATNPDNLSMAVVDFEAGGCSSVTFSPDTGAVIRERKVREAPRKVEGAYIQPLPTVTTGRPFHGLMGLYLCKDRLAFFRRCEVPVEGGGSTSGTAGGRFFPPLRGRPEPDQTEMGPWETTGFVSDLDWAEGRRLTPCLAFRDEGAYRVRIVRIGATPPIDVQSASQSGSKIREQDWRTSWSGFDWEVGSTEHAAPTST
;
A
#
# COMPACT_ATOMS: atom_id res chain seq x y z
N MET A 1 29.66 4.40 -10.50
CA MET A 1 28.85 4.29 -9.27
C MET A 1 27.90 3.14 -9.50
N LYS A 2 27.87 2.10 -8.63
CA LYS A 2 26.89 1.01 -8.80
C LYS A 2 25.50 1.61 -8.55
N ASP A 3 24.55 1.31 -9.43
CA ASP A 3 23.17 1.71 -9.22
C ASP A 3 22.67 1.07 -7.91
N HIS A 4 22.51 1.89 -6.87
CA HIS A 4 22.07 1.43 -5.57
C HIS A 4 20.55 1.30 -5.62
N CYS A 5 20.07 0.06 -5.55
CA CYS A 5 18.65 -0.23 -5.44
C CYS A 5 18.41 -1.00 -4.14
N THR A 6 17.29 -0.72 -3.49
CA THR A 6 16.91 -1.27 -2.20
C THR A 6 15.43 -1.65 -2.24
N VAL A 7 15.13 -2.83 -1.72
CA VAL A 7 13.77 -3.33 -1.55
C VAL A 7 13.52 -3.60 -0.08
N THR A 8 12.34 -3.22 0.39
CA THR A 8 11.80 -3.59 1.71
C THR A 8 10.47 -4.28 1.51
N GLN A 9 10.31 -5.47 2.07
CA GLN A 9 9.08 -6.26 2.00
C GLN A 9 8.55 -6.53 3.41
N VAL A 10 7.25 -6.35 3.56
CA VAL A 10 6.49 -6.54 4.78
C VAL A 10 5.39 -7.56 4.53
N GLU A 11 5.26 -8.50 5.45
CA GLU A 11 4.12 -9.41 5.56
C GLU A 11 3.09 -8.80 6.50
N VAL A 12 1.82 -8.85 6.10
CA VAL A 12 0.65 -8.39 6.84
C VAL A 12 -0.25 -9.61 7.06
N ALA A 13 -0.06 -10.28 8.19
CA ALA A 13 -0.77 -11.52 8.52
C ALA A 13 -2.09 -11.26 9.28
N THR A 14 -2.23 -10.08 9.88
CA THR A 14 -3.48 -9.67 10.53
C THR A 14 -3.61 -8.17 10.39
N ASN A 15 -4.73 -7.73 9.81
CA ASN A 15 -5.05 -6.33 9.58
C ASN A 15 -6.52 -6.06 9.96
N PRO A 16 -6.79 -5.38 11.10
CA PRO A 16 -8.15 -5.05 11.51
C PRO A 16 -8.82 -3.98 10.63
N ASP A 17 -8.06 -3.23 9.82
CA ASP A 17 -8.54 -2.02 9.15
C ASP A 17 -7.71 -1.64 7.88
N ASN A 18 -7.50 -0.34 7.63
CA ASN A 18 -6.61 0.17 6.60
C ASN A 18 -5.18 0.38 7.12
N LEU A 19 -4.22 -0.29 6.47
CA LEU A 19 -2.79 -0.06 6.66
C LEU A 19 -2.22 0.69 5.45
N SER A 20 -1.17 1.49 5.65
CA SER A 20 -0.41 2.09 4.55
C SER A 20 1.09 2.03 4.76
N MET A 21 1.83 2.08 3.66
CA MET A 21 3.29 2.18 3.66
C MET A 21 3.70 3.52 3.07
N ALA A 22 4.45 4.31 3.82
CA ALA A 22 4.94 5.61 3.39
C ALA A 22 6.45 5.63 3.28
N VAL A 23 6.96 6.52 2.44
CA VAL A 23 8.35 6.96 2.45
C VAL A 23 8.34 8.42 2.86
N VAL A 24 9.04 8.74 3.95
CA VAL A 24 9.04 10.07 4.57
C VAL A 24 10.45 10.63 4.62
N ASP A 25 10.58 11.92 4.32
CA ASP A 25 11.78 12.70 4.59
C ASP A 25 11.66 13.43 5.92
N PHE A 26 12.27 12.86 6.96
CA PHE A 26 12.29 13.46 8.30
C PHE A 26 13.34 14.55 8.46
N GLU A 27 14.37 14.61 7.61
CA GLU A 27 15.40 15.64 7.71
C GLU A 27 14.84 17.02 7.33
N ALA A 28 13.83 17.05 6.46
CA ALA A 28 13.00 18.22 6.18
C ALA A 28 11.85 18.44 7.20
N GLY A 29 11.96 17.89 8.42
CA GLY A 29 10.92 18.04 9.45
C GLY A 29 9.65 17.23 9.19
N GLY A 30 9.74 16.16 8.39
CA GLY A 30 8.59 15.31 8.03
C GLY A 30 7.59 16.04 7.13
N CYS A 31 8.07 17.02 6.35
CA CYS A 31 7.19 17.84 5.53
C CYS A 31 6.73 17.16 4.25
N SER A 32 7.41 16.11 3.77
CA SER A 32 7.04 15.45 2.52
C SER A 32 6.96 13.94 2.68
N SER A 33 5.95 13.33 2.04
CA SER A 33 5.78 11.88 2.04
C SER A 33 5.20 11.37 0.71
N VAL A 34 5.50 10.11 0.41
CA VAL A 34 4.78 9.32 -0.61
C VAL A 34 4.23 8.07 0.06
N THR A 35 2.92 7.93 0.06
CA THR A 35 2.17 6.91 0.79
C THR A 35 1.43 5.99 -0.15
N PHE A 36 1.56 4.69 0.03
CA PHE A 36 0.85 3.66 -0.72
C PHE A 36 -0.17 2.94 0.16
N SER A 37 -1.40 2.85 -0.33
CA SER A 37 -2.50 2.11 0.26
C SER A 37 -2.69 0.79 -0.49
N PRO A 38 -2.28 -0.37 0.09
CA PRO A 38 -2.37 -1.66 -0.57
C PRO A 38 -3.81 -2.10 -0.82
N ASP A 39 -4.78 -1.66 -0.03
CA ASP A 39 -6.20 -1.95 -0.24
C ASP A 39 -6.73 -1.29 -1.51
N THR A 40 -6.57 0.02 -1.62
CA THR A 40 -7.14 0.80 -2.73
C THR A 40 -6.28 0.73 -3.99
N GLY A 41 -5.00 0.40 -3.83
CA GLY A 41 -4.01 0.50 -4.90
C GLY A 41 -3.59 1.94 -5.20
N ALA A 42 -3.90 2.88 -4.30
CA ALA A 42 -3.61 4.30 -4.47
C ALA A 42 -2.23 4.67 -3.93
N VAL A 43 -1.60 5.65 -4.58
CA VAL A 43 -0.39 6.33 -4.12
C VAL A 43 -0.70 7.80 -3.95
N ILE A 44 -0.36 8.34 -2.78
CA ILE A 44 -0.60 9.73 -2.39
C ILE A 44 0.77 10.37 -2.14
N ARG A 45 1.01 11.54 -2.72
CA ARG A 45 2.16 12.39 -2.42
C ARG A 45 1.65 13.60 -1.65
N GLU A 46 2.25 13.88 -0.51
CA GLU A 46 1.85 15.01 0.34
C GLU A 46 3.05 15.89 0.67
N ARG A 47 2.82 17.20 0.74
CA ARG A 47 3.77 18.21 1.21
C ARG A 47 3.10 19.15 2.19
N LYS A 48 3.57 19.18 3.43
CA LYS A 48 3.25 20.19 4.44
C LYS A 48 3.87 21.52 4.03
N VAL A 49 3.00 22.49 3.73
CA VAL A 49 3.38 23.86 3.33
C VAL A 49 3.31 24.84 4.49
N ARG A 50 2.49 24.55 5.51
CA ARG A 50 2.38 25.39 6.71
C ARG A 50 2.04 24.55 7.94
N GLU A 51 2.70 24.82 9.06
CA GLU A 51 2.45 24.13 10.34
C GLU A 51 1.20 24.67 11.05
N ALA A 52 1.03 26.00 11.11
CA ALA A 52 -0.08 26.65 11.81
C ALA A 52 -0.60 27.89 11.06
N PRO A 53 -1.89 27.97 10.70
CA PRO A 53 -2.83 26.84 10.65
C PRO A 53 -2.34 25.80 9.63
N ARG A 54 -2.49 24.52 9.97
CA ARG A 54 -1.90 23.42 9.20
C ARG A 54 -2.44 23.42 7.78
N LYS A 55 -1.52 23.46 6.81
CA LYS A 55 -1.84 23.36 5.38
C LYS A 55 -0.87 22.38 4.72
N VAL A 56 -1.41 21.51 3.89
CA VAL A 56 -0.66 20.51 3.14
C VAL A 56 -1.27 20.42 1.75
N GLU A 57 -0.38 20.35 0.78
CA GLU A 57 -0.73 20.11 -0.61
C GLU A 57 -0.54 18.63 -0.88
N GLY A 58 -1.51 18.02 -1.56
CA GLY A 58 -1.48 16.61 -1.88
C GLY A 58 -1.72 16.38 -3.36
N ALA A 59 -1.25 15.24 -3.85
CA ALA A 59 -1.74 14.67 -5.07
C ALA A 59 -1.90 13.16 -4.92
N TYR A 60 -2.80 12.56 -5.68
CA TYR A 60 -2.93 11.11 -5.68
C TYR A 60 -3.03 10.55 -7.10
N ILE A 61 -2.65 9.29 -7.24
CA ILE A 61 -2.89 8.44 -8.40
C ILE A 61 -3.35 7.08 -7.92
N GLN A 62 -4.00 6.29 -8.79
CA GLN A 62 -4.40 4.92 -8.48
C GLN A 62 -3.86 3.95 -9.52
N PRO A 63 -2.58 3.53 -9.40
CA PRO A 63 -1.94 2.66 -10.40
C PRO A 63 -2.43 1.22 -10.36
N LEU A 64 -2.94 0.77 -9.21
CA LEU A 64 -3.41 -0.59 -8.99
C LEU A 64 -4.92 -0.62 -8.74
N PRO A 65 -5.62 -1.71 -9.11
CA PRO A 65 -7.03 -1.86 -8.80
C PRO A 65 -7.25 -1.92 -7.28
N THR A 66 -8.45 -1.59 -6.83
CA THR A 66 -8.85 -1.81 -5.43
C THR A 66 -9.03 -3.30 -5.18
N VAL A 67 -8.46 -3.81 -4.08
CA VAL A 67 -8.68 -5.17 -3.58
C VAL A 67 -10.15 -5.31 -3.19
N THR A 68 -10.69 -6.54 -3.24
CA THR A 68 -12.09 -6.87 -2.95
C THR A 68 -12.72 -5.98 -1.88
N THR A 69 -13.75 -5.22 -2.28
CA THR A 69 -14.38 -4.20 -1.44
C THR A 69 -14.84 -4.78 -0.10
N GLY A 70 -14.46 -4.11 1.00
CA GLY A 70 -14.89 -4.46 2.35
C GLY A 70 -14.04 -5.50 3.07
N ARG A 71 -12.87 -5.88 2.52
CA ARG A 71 -11.90 -6.72 3.24
C ARG A 71 -10.57 -5.98 3.43
N PRO A 72 -9.99 -5.97 4.64
CA PRO A 72 -8.64 -5.48 4.87
C PRO A 72 -7.60 -6.28 4.09
N PHE A 73 -6.53 -5.60 3.70
CA PHE A 73 -5.39 -6.20 3.01
C PHE A 73 -4.69 -7.22 3.91
N HIS A 74 -4.53 -8.43 3.38
CA HIS A 74 -3.70 -9.50 3.92
C HIS A 74 -2.76 -9.99 2.83
N GLY A 75 -1.52 -10.29 3.20
CA GLY A 75 -0.49 -10.77 2.28
C GLY A 75 0.83 -10.01 2.39
N LEU A 76 1.46 -9.72 1.25
CA LEU A 76 2.79 -9.11 1.21
C LEU A 76 2.74 -7.76 0.51
N MET A 77 3.38 -6.75 1.08
CA MET A 77 3.57 -5.47 0.42
C MET A 77 5.02 -5.00 0.54
N GLY A 78 5.41 -4.03 -0.26
CA GLY A 78 6.73 -3.47 -0.15
C GLY A 78 6.95 -2.27 -1.02
N LEU A 79 8.16 -1.74 -0.89
CA LEU A 79 8.65 -0.65 -1.72
C LEU A 79 9.98 -1.03 -2.34
N TYR A 80 10.21 -0.49 -3.52
CA TYR A 80 11.46 -0.59 -4.26
C TYR A 80 11.95 0.81 -4.60
N LEU A 81 13.13 1.14 -4.09
CA LEU A 81 13.85 2.35 -4.43
C LEU A 81 15.02 1.96 -5.33
N CYS A 82 15.14 2.57 -6.49
CA CYS A 82 16.25 2.31 -7.39
C CYS A 82 16.69 3.60 -8.04
N LYS A 83 17.92 4.03 -7.73
CA LYS A 83 18.40 5.39 -7.98
C LYS A 83 17.53 6.39 -7.19
N ASP A 84 16.83 7.24 -7.93
CA ASP A 84 15.93 8.28 -7.50
C ASP A 84 14.47 7.93 -7.78
N ARG A 85 14.15 6.67 -8.13
CA ARG A 85 12.78 6.28 -8.48
C ARG A 85 12.18 5.32 -7.46
N LEU A 86 10.94 5.60 -7.08
CA LEU A 86 10.17 4.85 -6.09
C LEU A 86 9.03 4.08 -6.75
N ALA A 87 8.90 2.80 -6.39
CA ALA A 87 7.79 1.94 -6.76
C ALA A 87 7.26 1.21 -5.52
N PHE A 88 5.98 0.85 -5.55
CA PHE A 88 5.37 -0.02 -4.56
C PHE A 88 4.86 -1.29 -5.22
N PHE A 89 4.75 -2.35 -4.42
CA PHE A 89 4.22 -3.62 -4.89
C PHE A 89 3.43 -4.30 -3.77
N ARG A 90 2.47 -5.13 -4.16
CA ARG A 90 1.67 -5.95 -3.26
C ARG A 90 1.42 -7.33 -3.84
N ARG A 91 1.07 -8.27 -2.98
CA ARG A 91 0.62 -9.62 -3.30
C ARG A 91 -0.46 -9.98 -2.31
N CYS A 92 -1.69 -10.06 -2.79
CA CYS A 92 -2.85 -10.31 -1.95
C CYS A 92 -2.99 -11.80 -1.64
N GLU A 93 -3.47 -12.11 -0.44
CA GLU A 93 -4.01 -13.41 -0.10
C GLU A 93 -5.38 -13.61 -0.77
N VAL A 94 -5.55 -14.74 -1.45
CA VAL A 94 -6.78 -15.11 -2.14
C VAL A 94 -7.36 -16.35 -1.45
N PRO A 95 -8.65 -16.34 -1.07
CA PRO A 95 -9.31 -17.54 -0.57
C PRO A 95 -9.24 -18.63 -1.65
N VAL A 96 -8.80 -19.83 -1.29
CA VAL A 96 -8.96 -20.99 -2.19
C VAL A 96 -10.46 -21.26 -2.24
N GLU A 97 -11.10 -20.93 -3.35
CA GLU A 97 -12.49 -21.30 -3.57
C GLU A 97 -12.55 -22.82 -3.51
N GLY A 98 -13.03 -23.34 -2.38
CA GLY A 98 -13.05 -24.76 -2.07
C GLY A 98 -13.64 -25.49 -3.25
N GLY A 99 -12.77 -26.23 -3.97
CA GLY A 99 -13.15 -26.94 -5.17
C GLY A 99 -14.38 -27.76 -4.85
N GLY A 100 -15.52 -27.38 -5.41
CA GLY A 100 -16.70 -28.19 -5.41
C GLY A 100 -16.33 -29.48 -6.12
N SER A 101 -15.87 -30.48 -5.36
CA SER A 101 -15.68 -31.85 -5.82
C SER A 101 -17.06 -32.39 -6.18
N THR A 102 -17.57 -32.03 -7.36
CA THR A 102 -18.62 -32.77 -8.03
C THR A 102 -18.01 -34.03 -8.64
N SER A 103 -17.45 -34.90 -7.80
CA SER A 103 -17.23 -36.31 -8.16
C SER A 103 -18.45 -37.09 -7.66
N GLY A 104 -19.58 -36.87 -8.31
CA GLY A 104 -20.70 -37.78 -8.20
C GLY A 104 -20.33 -39.08 -8.91
N THR A 105 -20.10 -40.16 -8.17
CA THR A 105 -20.58 -41.51 -8.51
C THR A 105 -20.64 -42.37 -7.23
N ALA A 106 -21.86 -42.42 -6.70
CA ALA A 106 -22.54 -43.47 -5.92
C ALA A 106 -21.75 -44.63 -5.27
N GLY A 107 -22.06 -44.86 -3.99
CA GLY A 107 -22.28 -46.22 -3.48
C GLY A 107 -21.45 -46.64 -2.27
N GLY A 108 -21.69 -46.07 -1.08
CA GLY A 108 -21.06 -46.62 0.12
C GLY A 108 -21.42 -45.90 1.42
N ARG A 109 -22.35 -46.52 2.18
CA ARG A 109 -22.62 -46.43 3.62
C ARG A 109 -22.36 -45.07 4.31
N PHE A 110 -23.48 -44.45 4.68
CA PHE A 110 -23.63 -43.22 5.45
C PHE A 110 -23.06 -43.38 6.88
N PHE A 111 -21.84 -42.92 7.10
CA PHE A 111 -21.35 -42.55 8.44
C PHE A 111 -21.42 -41.02 8.55
N PRO A 112 -22.06 -40.44 9.58
CA PRO A 112 -21.99 -39.00 9.78
C PRO A 112 -20.53 -38.63 10.10
N PRO A 113 -19.91 -37.68 9.39
CA PRO A 113 -18.57 -37.25 9.73
C PRO A 113 -18.61 -36.63 11.12
N LEU A 114 -17.76 -37.13 12.02
CA LEU A 114 -17.39 -36.41 13.25
C LEU A 114 -17.05 -34.98 12.82
N ARG A 115 -17.66 -33.97 13.46
CA ARG A 115 -17.39 -32.54 13.23
C ARG A 115 -15.90 -32.28 13.44
N GLY A 116 -15.11 -32.50 12.39
CA GLY A 116 -13.70 -32.18 12.32
C GLY A 116 -13.56 -30.69 12.50
N ARG A 117 -12.62 -30.30 13.35
CA ARG A 117 -12.08 -28.95 13.44
C ARG A 117 -11.97 -28.38 12.01
N PRO A 118 -12.50 -27.17 11.72
CA PRO A 118 -12.32 -26.57 10.41
C PRO A 118 -10.83 -26.60 10.11
N GLU A 119 -10.46 -27.31 9.04
CA GLU A 119 -9.10 -27.26 8.51
C GLU A 119 -8.75 -25.78 8.31
N PRO A 120 -7.54 -25.35 8.68
CA PRO A 120 -7.15 -23.96 8.51
C PRO A 120 -7.42 -23.56 7.05
N ASP A 121 -8.23 -22.52 6.84
CA ASP A 121 -8.58 -22.00 5.53
C ASP A 121 -7.29 -21.91 4.69
N GLN A 122 -7.16 -22.81 3.72
CA GLN A 122 -6.02 -22.78 2.82
C GLN A 122 -6.13 -21.48 2.04
N THR A 123 -5.20 -20.57 2.30
CA THR A 123 -5.13 -19.29 1.64
C THR A 123 -3.94 -19.34 0.71
N GLU A 124 -4.15 -18.99 -0.55
CA GLU A 124 -3.08 -18.94 -1.55
C GLU A 124 -2.67 -17.50 -1.81
N MET A 125 -1.36 -17.29 -2.03
CA MET A 125 -0.85 -15.98 -2.40
C MET A 125 -1.06 -15.74 -3.90
N GLY A 126 -1.85 -14.73 -4.26
CA GLY A 126 -2.11 -14.32 -5.65
C GLY A 126 -0.85 -13.84 -6.40
N PRO A 127 -0.97 -13.32 -7.64
CA PRO A 127 0.18 -12.78 -8.36
C PRO A 127 0.73 -11.51 -7.69
N TRP A 128 2.00 -11.19 -7.95
CA TRP A 128 2.56 -9.89 -7.59
C TRP A 128 1.98 -8.79 -8.48
N GLU A 129 1.59 -7.69 -7.87
CA GLU A 129 1.16 -6.45 -8.51
C GLU A 129 2.17 -5.34 -8.17
N THR A 130 2.38 -4.41 -9.09
CA THR A 130 3.31 -3.29 -8.89
C THR A 130 2.74 -2.00 -9.47
N THR A 131 3.00 -0.90 -8.79
CA THR A 131 2.61 0.43 -9.27
C THR A 131 3.45 0.90 -10.46
N GLY A 132 4.52 0.18 -10.79
CA GLY A 132 5.62 0.76 -11.57
C GLY A 132 6.30 1.89 -10.78
N PHE A 133 7.22 2.62 -11.41
CA PHE A 133 7.77 3.82 -10.81
C PHE A 133 6.73 4.93 -10.81
N VAL A 134 6.40 5.43 -9.61
CA VAL A 134 5.32 6.40 -9.39
C VAL A 134 5.82 7.78 -8.98
N SER A 135 7.06 7.85 -8.47
CA SER A 135 7.66 9.12 -8.04
C SER A 135 9.16 9.07 -8.27
N ASP A 136 9.73 10.23 -8.61
CA ASP A 136 11.14 10.52 -8.37
C ASP A 136 11.34 10.88 -6.88
N LEU A 137 12.58 11.16 -6.48
CA LEU A 137 12.95 11.64 -5.15
C LEU A 137 13.18 13.15 -5.08
N ASP A 138 12.83 13.90 -6.13
CA ASP A 138 13.01 15.36 -6.19
C ASP A 138 12.17 16.11 -5.13
N TRP A 139 11.23 15.41 -4.48
CA TRP A 139 10.44 15.92 -3.36
C TRP A 139 11.15 15.87 -2.02
N ALA A 140 12.20 15.06 -1.89
CA ALA A 140 12.96 14.90 -0.67
C ALA A 140 14.11 15.91 -0.66
N GLU A 141 14.23 16.66 0.44
CA GLU A 141 15.29 17.63 0.65
C GLU A 141 16.46 17.01 1.43
N GLY A 142 16.15 16.00 2.25
CA GLY A 142 17.07 15.22 3.07
C GLY A 142 17.87 14.17 2.29
N ARG A 143 18.91 13.66 2.94
CA ARG A 143 19.76 12.57 2.44
C ARG A 143 19.23 11.18 2.82
N ARG A 144 18.21 11.14 3.68
CA ARG A 144 17.69 9.90 4.28
C ARG A 144 16.18 9.85 4.14
N LEU A 145 15.73 8.79 3.48
CA LEU A 145 14.33 8.42 3.42
C LEU A 145 14.04 7.34 4.43
N THR A 146 12.90 7.45 5.11
CA THR A 146 12.47 6.48 6.10
C THR A 146 11.20 5.78 5.61
N PRO A 147 11.24 4.45 5.40
CA PRO A 147 10.02 3.68 5.22
C PRO A 147 9.24 3.64 6.53
N CYS A 148 7.95 3.97 6.46
CA CYS A 148 7.03 3.96 7.58
C CYS A 148 5.86 3.03 7.28
N LEU A 149 5.38 2.34 8.30
CA LEU A 149 4.07 1.70 8.28
C LEU A 149 3.14 2.55 9.15
N ALA A 150 1.99 2.92 8.60
CA ALA A 150 0.97 3.67 9.33
C ALA A 150 -0.28 2.80 9.51
N PHE A 151 -0.69 2.69 10.77
CA PHE A 151 -1.89 2.01 11.24
C PHE A 151 -2.95 3.08 11.50
N ARG A 152 -4.15 2.94 10.95
CA ARG A 152 -5.14 4.02 10.96
C ARG A 152 -6.07 3.94 12.18
N ASP A 153 -6.56 2.75 12.46
CA ASP A 153 -7.54 2.45 13.50
C ASP A 153 -6.94 1.54 14.58
N GLU A 154 -7.65 1.39 15.69
CA GLU A 154 -7.22 0.52 16.78
C GLU A 154 -7.47 -0.95 16.46
N GLY A 155 -6.50 -1.81 16.76
CA GLY A 155 -6.70 -3.26 16.69
C GLY A 155 -5.41 -4.05 16.70
N ALA A 156 -5.55 -5.38 16.58
CA ALA A 156 -4.43 -6.30 16.64
C ALA A 156 -3.78 -6.48 15.26
N TYR A 157 -2.78 -5.66 14.96
CA TYR A 157 -1.95 -5.84 13.76
C TYR A 157 -0.89 -6.91 13.96
N ARG A 158 -0.66 -7.73 12.93
CA ARG A 158 0.49 -8.63 12.86
C ARG A 158 1.24 -8.35 11.57
N VAL A 159 2.33 -7.59 11.69
CA VAL A 159 3.20 -7.24 10.58
C VAL A 159 4.64 -7.69 10.84
N ARG A 160 5.36 -8.05 9.77
CA ARG A 160 6.76 -8.48 9.86
C ARG A 160 7.56 -8.03 8.64
N ILE A 161 8.73 -7.45 8.84
CA ILE A 161 9.69 -7.26 7.74
C ILE A 161 10.24 -8.64 7.37
N VAL A 162 9.94 -9.10 6.16
CA VAL A 162 10.34 -10.42 5.68
C VAL A 162 11.53 -10.37 4.74
N ARG A 163 11.82 -9.21 4.15
CA ARG A 163 12.95 -9.05 3.23
C ARG A 163 13.47 -7.62 3.22
N ILE A 164 14.79 -7.50 3.24
CA ILE A 164 15.54 -6.31 2.82
C ILE A 164 16.57 -6.78 1.80
N GLY A 165 16.68 -6.13 0.65
CA GLY A 165 17.60 -6.55 -0.40
C GLY A 165 17.75 -5.54 -1.52
N ALA A 166 18.25 -5.96 -2.68
CA ALA A 166 18.44 -5.09 -3.86
C ALA A 166 17.51 -5.41 -5.05
N THR A 167 16.91 -6.60 -5.07
CA THR A 167 16.11 -7.09 -6.21
C THR A 167 14.65 -7.26 -5.80
N PRO A 168 13.71 -6.57 -6.46
CA PRO A 168 12.28 -6.71 -6.18
C PRO A 168 11.78 -8.11 -6.58
N PRO A 169 10.64 -8.57 -6.02
CA PRO A 169 10.08 -9.88 -6.34
C PRO A 169 9.41 -9.93 -7.72
N ILE A 170 9.23 -8.78 -8.38
CA ILE A 170 8.68 -8.61 -9.72
C ILE A 170 9.56 -7.63 -10.50
N ASP A 171 9.66 -7.81 -11.81
CA ASP A 171 10.35 -6.83 -12.66
C ASP A 171 9.54 -5.54 -12.79
N VAL A 172 9.96 -4.52 -12.05
CA VAL A 172 9.30 -3.20 -12.01
C VAL A 172 9.45 -2.45 -13.33
N GLN A 173 10.52 -2.74 -14.11
CA GLN A 173 10.79 -2.02 -15.36
C GLN A 173 9.81 -2.44 -16.46
N SER A 174 9.58 -3.75 -16.62
CA SER A 174 8.66 -4.28 -17.61
C SER A 174 7.19 -4.09 -17.23
N ALA A 175 6.86 -4.08 -15.93
CA ALA A 175 5.48 -3.87 -15.48
C ALA A 175 4.93 -2.46 -15.79
N SER A 176 5.81 -1.48 -15.97
CA SER A 176 5.42 -0.12 -16.42
C SER A 176 4.84 -0.12 -17.86
N GLN A 177 4.94 -1.24 -18.60
CA GLN A 177 4.55 -1.34 -20.01
C GLN A 177 3.28 -2.18 -20.25
N SER A 178 2.81 -2.98 -19.29
CA SER A 178 1.90 -4.11 -19.59
C SER A 178 0.40 -3.89 -19.39
N GLY A 179 -0.09 -2.72 -18.95
CA GLY A 179 -1.55 -2.57 -18.79
C GLY A 179 -2.10 -1.24 -18.29
N SER A 180 -1.26 -0.34 -17.80
CA SER A 180 -1.68 1.03 -17.50
C SER A 180 -1.36 1.91 -18.72
N LYS A 181 -2.36 2.64 -19.22
CA LYS A 181 -2.17 3.65 -20.28
C LYS A 181 -1.32 4.84 -19.84
N ILE A 182 -0.85 4.88 -18.58
CA ILE A 182 0.07 5.89 -18.08
C ILE A 182 1.44 5.54 -18.64
N ARG A 183 1.85 6.20 -19.73
CA ARG A 183 3.23 6.09 -20.25
C ARG A 183 4.21 6.48 -19.14
N GLU A 184 5.46 6.04 -19.23
CA GLU A 184 6.54 6.44 -18.31
C GLU A 184 6.74 7.97 -18.22
N GLN A 185 6.24 8.74 -19.20
CA GLN A 185 6.20 10.21 -19.15
C GLN A 185 4.98 10.79 -18.42
N ASP A 186 3.89 10.02 -18.30
CA ASP A 186 2.61 10.50 -17.78
C ASP A 186 2.56 10.49 -16.25
N TRP A 187 3.35 9.69 -15.52
CA TRP A 187 3.27 9.73 -14.05
C TRP A 187 3.68 11.10 -13.49
N ARG A 188 4.55 11.85 -14.17
CA ARG A 188 4.88 13.24 -13.81
C ARG A 188 3.71 14.21 -13.99
N THR A 189 2.80 13.92 -14.92
CA THR A 189 1.64 14.76 -15.26
C THR A 189 0.30 14.21 -14.74
N SER A 190 0.28 12.96 -14.26
CA SER A 190 -0.92 12.23 -13.85
C SER A 190 -1.33 12.49 -12.40
N TRP A 191 -0.54 13.24 -11.64
CA TRP A 191 -0.87 13.65 -10.29
C TRP A 191 -2.04 14.64 -10.32
N SER A 192 -3.23 14.22 -9.85
CA SER A 192 -4.33 15.14 -9.59
C SER A 192 -4.03 15.88 -8.28
N GLY A 193 -3.84 17.20 -8.37
CA GLY A 193 -3.60 18.04 -7.20
C GLY A 193 -4.87 18.26 -6.39
N PHE A 194 -4.73 18.26 -5.07
CA PHE A 194 -5.76 18.66 -4.10
C PHE A 194 -5.11 19.51 -3.02
N ASP A 195 -5.75 20.63 -2.69
CA ASP A 195 -5.35 21.49 -1.58
C ASP A 195 -6.29 21.22 -0.40
N TRP A 196 -5.73 20.84 0.75
CA TRP A 196 -6.51 20.73 1.98
C TRP A 196 -6.10 21.83 2.95
N GLU A 197 -7.08 22.64 3.34
CA GLU A 197 -6.99 23.54 4.48
C GLU A 197 -7.80 22.90 5.61
N VAL A 198 -7.15 22.50 6.71
CA VAL A 198 -7.88 22.07 7.90
C VAL A 198 -8.52 23.33 8.46
N GLY A 199 -9.84 23.46 8.26
CA GLY A 199 -10.62 24.60 8.67
C GLY A 199 -10.28 24.99 10.10
N SER A 200 -9.85 26.24 10.28
CA SER A 200 -9.79 26.85 11.60
C SER A 200 -11.24 26.96 12.05
N THR A 201 -11.67 26.14 13.00
CA THR A 201 -12.91 26.41 13.72
C THR A 201 -12.74 27.77 14.37
N GLU A 202 -13.38 28.78 13.79
CA GLU A 202 -13.39 30.14 14.29
C GLU A 202 -13.85 30.13 15.75
N HIS A 203 -13.01 30.67 16.62
CA HIS A 203 -13.38 30.96 18.00
C HIS A 203 -14.61 31.87 18.00
N ALA A 204 -15.66 31.39 18.66
CA ALA A 204 -16.83 32.18 19.03
C ALA A 204 -16.40 33.52 19.64
N ALA A 205 -16.98 34.59 19.13
CA ALA A 205 -16.77 35.95 19.61
C ALA A 205 -17.07 36.06 21.12
N PRO A 206 -16.33 36.89 21.87
CA PRO A 206 -16.67 37.17 23.26
C PRO A 206 -17.98 37.96 23.32
N THR A 207 -19.01 37.36 23.92
CA THR A 207 -20.22 38.09 24.33
C THR A 207 -19.84 39.12 25.39
N SER A 208 -19.96 40.39 25.02
CA SER A 208 -19.89 41.51 25.97
C SER A 208 -21.25 41.64 26.64
N THR A 209 -21.28 41.55 27.96
CA THR A 209 -22.38 41.99 28.85
C THR A 209 -21.90 43.15 29.67
#